data_AF-A0A2E7ABG0-F1
#
_entry.id   AF-A0A2E7ABG0-F1
#
_cell.length_a   1.000
_cell.length_b   1.000
_cell.length_c   1.000
_cell.angle_alpha   90.00
_cell.angle_beta   90.00
_cell.angle_gamma   90.00
#
_symmetry.space_group_name_H-M   'P 1'
#
loop_
_entity.id
_entity.type
_entity.pdbx_description
1 polymer ?
#
loop_
_entity_poly.entity_id
_entity_poly.type
_entity_poly.pdbx_seq_one_letter_code
_entity_poly.pdbx_strand_id
1 'polypeptide(L)'
;MVSSSPWEFLISMLRTNSPSNIDACLARGSNMGRIAVTDGMSDVAVSMLKNAGHEVVLRHHEKGEIANGSLAAFDAVVIRSATKLFAEEIMASVRVDGGIRFIGRAGVGVDNIDIEAATEHGVVVCNTPGASTRSVVEITIAHLLASTRHITTADRSLRDGQWAKKHLRGTEIGGKRLGLIGFGRIARGVSEIATAFGMEVHAYDPYVSSSDVGVTMHDDVDEVFRNCTHVSIHCNLTEETRHLVNSDRISMMPGIGADGTECGNHIVSCARGGIVDEAAAAEALRAGQLSSLALDVFEIEPLGESQLLSHNSFHGSPHIAASTSEAQARVGTEMATLLIEFFETGKPSTALN
;
A
#
# COMPACT_ATOMS: atom_id res chain seq x y z
N MET A 1 -27.27 -78.27 -24.46
CA MET A 1 -26.03 -78.18 -23.66
C MET A 1 -24.86 -77.96 -24.60
N VAL A 2 -24.49 -76.70 -24.87
CA VAL A 2 -23.13 -76.31 -25.23
C VAL A 2 -22.92 -74.94 -24.57
N SER A 3 -21.98 -74.91 -23.65
CA SER A 3 -21.57 -73.78 -22.83
C SER A 3 -20.65 -72.86 -23.62
N SER A 4 -21.01 -71.59 -23.78
CA SER A 4 -20.09 -70.53 -24.23
C SER A 4 -19.35 -69.94 -23.02
N SER A 5 -18.02 -69.87 -23.16
CA SER A 5 -17.08 -69.58 -22.07
C SER A 5 -17.09 -68.11 -21.61
N PRO A 6 -16.63 -67.80 -20.37
CA PRO A 6 -16.66 -66.45 -19.79
C PRO A 6 -15.72 -65.41 -20.43
N TRP A 7 -15.00 -65.76 -21.50
CA TRP A 7 -13.92 -64.96 -22.06
C TRP A 7 -14.31 -64.03 -23.21
N GLU A 8 -15.46 -64.24 -23.87
CA GLU A 8 -15.89 -63.36 -24.97
C GLU A 8 -16.52 -62.02 -24.51
N PHE A 9 -16.96 -61.94 -23.25
CA PHE A 9 -17.51 -60.70 -22.69
C PHE A 9 -16.43 -59.67 -22.32
N LEU A 10 -15.20 -60.12 -22.05
CA LEU A 10 -14.07 -59.26 -21.65
C LEU A 10 -13.38 -58.54 -22.82
N ILE A 11 -13.53 -59.03 -24.05
CA ILE A 11 -12.86 -58.45 -25.23
C ILE A 11 -13.69 -57.31 -25.86
N SER A 12 -15.01 -57.28 -25.62
CA SER A 12 -15.89 -56.20 -26.09
C SER A 12 -15.76 -54.88 -25.33
N MET A 13 -15.16 -54.88 -24.13
CA MET A 13 -15.08 -53.69 -23.27
C MET A 13 -13.78 -52.88 -23.43
N LEU A 14 -12.81 -53.39 -24.20
CA LEU A 14 -11.47 -52.78 -24.36
C LEU A 14 -11.27 -51.99 -25.67
N ARG A 15 -12.34 -51.64 -26.39
CA ARG A 15 -12.25 -50.90 -27.66
C ARG A 15 -13.19 -49.70 -27.79
N THR A 16 -13.40 -48.93 -26.74
CA THR A 16 -13.86 -47.54 -26.86
C THR A 16 -13.46 -46.79 -25.61
N ASN A 17 -12.33 -46.10 -25.64
CA ASN A 17 -12.09 -44.90 -24.83
C ASN A 17 -10.86 -44.21 -25.41
N SER A 18 -11.11 -43.29 -26.33
CA SER A 18 -10.24 -42.12 -26.54
C SER A 18 -10.04 -41.41 -25.21
N PRO A 19 -8.83 -40.94 -24.86
CA PRO A 19 -8.57 -40.27 -23.60
C PRO A 19 -9.28 -38.91 -23.59
N SER A 20 -10.53 -38.90 -23.14
CA SER A 20 -11.28 -37.72 -22.79
C SER A 20 -10.74 -37.16 -21.48
N ASN A 21 -10.55 -35.83 -21.45
CA ASN A 21 -10.26 -34.85 -20.37
C ASN A 21 -10.38 -35.22 -18.86
N ILE A 22 -10.92 -36.37 -18.49
CA ILE A 22 -11.10 -36.86 -17.12
C ILE A 22 -9.74 -37.20 -16.47
N ASP A 23 -8.81 -37.81 -17.22
CA ASP A 23 -7.47 -38.12 -16.68
C ASP A 23 -6.62 -36.85 -16.44
N ALA A 24 -6.84 -35.78 -17.20
CA ALA A 24 -6.20 -34.49 -16.97
C ALA A 24 -6.81 -33.75 -15.77
N CYS A 25 -8.09 -33.99 -15.46
CA CYS A 25 -8.78 -33.40 -14.31
C CYS A 25 -8.43 -34.12 -13.00
N LEU A 26 -8.23 -35.45 -13.05
CA LEU A 26 -7.83 -36.26 -11.88
C LEU A 26 -6.32 -36.19 -11.58
N ALA A 27 -5.48 -35.77 -12.54
CA ALA A 27 -4.06 -35.50 -12.33
C ALA A 27 -3.80 -34.10 -11.71
N ARG A 28 -4.77 -33.19 -11.76
CA ARG A 28 -4.71 -31.91 -11.06
C ARG A 28 -5.19 -32.14 -9.64
N GLY A 29 -4.27 -32.18 -8.69
CA GLY A 29 -4.65 -32.13 -7.27
C GLY A 29 -5.61 -30.96 -7.06
N SER A 30 -6.67 -31.17 -6.26
CA SER A 30 -7.78 -30.25 -6.00
C SER A 30 -7.41 -28.79 -5.67
N ASN A 31 -6.13 -28.49 -5.40
CA ASN A 31 -5.60 -27.19 -5.01
C ASN A 31 -4.54 -26.63 -5.97
N MET A 32 -4.24 -27.28 -7.11
CA MET A 32 -3.30 -26.76 -8.10
C MET A 32 -3.94 -25.62 -8.89
N GLY A 33 -3.30 -24.45 -8.86
CA GLY A 33 -3.76 -23.23 -9.51
C GLY A 33 -2.78 -22.76 -10.57
N ARG A 34 -3.30 -22.15 -11.63
CA ARG A 34 -2.51 -21.52 -12.69
C ARG A 34 -2.50 -20.01 -12.50
N ILE A 35 -1.34 -19.45 -12.20
CA ILE A 35 -1.16 -18.09 -11.71
C ILE A 35 -0.43 -17.26 -12.79
N ALA A 36 -1.08 -16.19 -13.26
CA ALA A 36 -0.43 -15.19 -14.10
C ALA A 36 0.31 -14.18 -13.22
N VAL A 37 1.56 -13.85 -13.58
CA VAL A 37 2.35 -12.78 -12.93
C VAL A 37 2.71 -11.75 -13.99
N THR A 38 2.03 -10.61 -13.96
CA THR A 38 2.03 -9.62 -15.04
C THR A 38 3.15 -8.59 -14.92
N ASP A 39 3.44 -8.15 -13.68
CA ASP A 39 4.37 -7.05 -13.41
C ASP A 39 5.64 -7.52 -12.66
N GLY A 40 5.92 -8.82 -12.72
CA GLY A 40 7.06 -9.44 -12.07
C GLY A 40 6.87 -9.74 -10.58
N MET A 41 7.61 -10.74 -10.12
CA MET A 41 7.62 -11.26 -8.75
C MET A 41 9.03 -11.78 -8.44
N SER A 42 9.46 -11.76 -7.18
CA SER A 42 10.79 -12.25 -6.79
C SER A 42 10.93 -13.76 -7.01
N ASP A 43 12.14 -14.21 -7.34
CA ASP A 43 12.41 -15.65 -7.57
C ASP A 43 12.03 -16.51 -6.36
N VAL A 44 12.27 -16.00 -5.14
CA VAL A 44 11.88 -16.67 -3.89
C VAL A 44 10.37 -16.92 -3.84
N ALA A 45 9.55 -15.93 -4.17
CA ALA A 45 8.09 -16.05 -4.17
C ALA A 45 7.58 -16.99 -5.26
N VAL A 46 8.20 -16.94 -6.45
CA VAL A 46 7.91 -17.88 -7.55
C VAL A 46 8.24 -19.32 -7.12
N SER A 47 9.38 -19.53 -6.46
CA SER A 47 9.76 -20.84 -5.92
C SER A 47 8.79 -21.32 -4.85
N MET A 48 8.30 -20.45 -3.96
CA MET A 48 7.30 -20.81 -2.95
C MET A 48 6.02 -21.36 -3.61
N LEU A 49 5.49 -20.65 -4.61
CA LEU A 49 4.28 -21.07 -5.33
C LEU A 49 4.46 -22.38 -6.09
N LYS A 50 5.61 -22.56 -6.78
CA LYS A 50 5.92 -23.81 -7.49
C LYS A 50 6.10 -24.98 -6.53
N ASN A 51 6.74 -24.76 -5.37
CA ASN A 51 6.92 -25.80 -4.35
C ASN A 51 5.59 -26.19 -3.69
N ALA A 52 4.63 -25.27 -3.62
CA ALA A 52 3.25 -25.55 -3.21
C ALA A 52 2.42 -26.27 -4.30
N GLY A 53 3.01 -26.51 -5.49
CA GLY A 53 2.39 -27.27 -6.58
C GLY A 53 1.62 -26.42 -7.58
N HIS A 54 1.73 -25.09 -7.56
CA HIS A 54 1.06 -24.21 -8.52
C HIS A 54 1.87 -24.01 -9.81
N GLU A 55 1.17 -23.81 -10.93
CA GLU A 55 1.78 -23.36 -12.19
C GLU A 55 1.89 -21.84 -12.16
N VAL A 56 3.10 -21.31 -12.35
CA VAL A 56 3.35 -19.85 -12.36
C VAL A 56 3.85 -19.42 -13.73
N VAL A 57 3.12 -18.52 -14.38
CA VAL A 57 3.46 -17.97 -15.69
C VAL A 57 3.86 -16.50 -15.54
N LEU A 58 5.15 -16.24 -15.74
CA LEU A 58 5.75 -14.90 -15.73
C LEU A 58 5.68 -14.34 -17.16
N ARG A 59 4.68 -13.50 -17.43
CA ARG A 59 4.50 -12.84 -18.73
C ARG A 59 3.77 -11.54 -18.49
N HIS A 60 4.23 -10.44 -19.05
CA HIS A 60 3.45 -9.21 -19.06
C HIS A 60 2.26 -9.34 -20.03
N HIS A 61 1.09 -8.85 -19.63
CA HIS A 61 -0.12 -8.79 -20.45
C HIS A 61 -0.47 -7.32 -20.63
N GLU A 62 -0.48 -6.84 -21.87
CA GLU A 62 -0.85 -5.45 -22.15
C GLU A 62 -2.35 -5.24 -21.94
N LYS A 63 -2.75 -3.98 -21.68
CA LYS A 63 -4.17 -3.62 -21.46
C LYS A 63 -5.10 -4.21 -22.52
N GLY A 64 -4.74 -4.09 -23.80
CA GLY A 64 -5.53 -4.63 -24.91
C GLY A 64 -5.63 -6.16 -24.91
N GLU A 65 -4.59 -6.88 -24.48
CA GLU A 65 -4.65 -8.34 -24.33
C GLU A 65 -5.56 -8.74 -23.17
N ILE A 66 -5.52 -7.99 -22.06
CA ILE A 66 -6.36 -8.25 -20.88
C ILE A 66 -7.83 -8.02 -21.23
N ALA A 67 -8.17 -6.91 -21.88
CA ALA A 67 -9.52 -6.61 -22.34
C ALA A 67 -10.05 -7.65 -23.34
N ASN A 68 -9.17 -8.35 -24.07
CA ASN A 68 -9.51 -9.48 -24.93
C ASN A 68 -9.53 -10.84 -24.21
N GLY A 69 -9.44 -10.85 -22.88
CA GLY A 69 -9.59 -12.03 -22.03
C GLY A 69 -8.36 -12.91 -21.91
N SER A 70 -7.15 -12.37 -22.13
CA SER A 70 -5.90 -13.14 -21.98
C SER A 70 -5.68 -13.72 -20.58
N LEU A 71 -6.32 -13.15 -19.55
CA LEU A 71 -6.25 -13.66 -18.16
C LEU A 71 -7.28 -14.75 -17.88
N ALA A 72 -8.27 -14.98 -18.75
CA ALA A 72 -9.32 -15.97 -18.52
C ALA A 72 -8.83 -17.44 -18.54
N ALA A 73 -7.58 -17.67 -18.95
CA ALA A 73 -6.93 -18.98 -18.93
C ALA A 73 -6.21 -19.27 -17.60
N PHE A 74 -6.35 -18.40 -16.60
CA PHE A 74 -5.68 -18.47 -15.30
C PHE A 74 -6.70 -18.48 -14.17
N ASP A 75 -6.33 -19.05 -13.03
CA ASP A 75 -7.15 -19.08 -11.82
C ASP A 75 -6.90 -17.87 -10.92
N ALA A 76 -5.72 -17.26 -11.03
CA ALA A 76 -5.31 -16.10 -10.27
C ALA A 76 -4.36 -15.21 -11.09
N VAL A 77 -4.33 -13.92 -10.77
CA VAL A 77 -3.39 -12.97 -11.36
C VAL A 77 -2.71 -12.13 -10.29
N VAL A 78 -1.40 -11.91 -10.45
CA VAL A 78 -0.59 -11.01 -9.62
C VAL A 78 -0.16 -9.81 -10.45
N ILE A 79 -0.48 -8.62 -9.94
CA ILE A 79 -0.17 -7.33 -10.57
C ILE A 79 0.58 -6.41 -9.59
N ARG A 80 1.24 -5.39 -10.12
CA ARG A 80 1.77 -4.22 -9.38
C ARG A 80 1.04 -2.98 -9.87
N SER A 81 1.67 -1.81 -9.82
CA SER A 81 1.04 -0.53 -10.20
C SER A 81 0.82 -0.34 -11.71
N ALA A 82 1.55 -1.07 -12.55
CA ALA A 82 1.54 -0.89 -14.00
C ALA A 82 0.28 -1.48 -14.64
N THR A 83 -0.04 -2.74 -14.34
CA THR A 83 -1.26 -3.38 -14.84
C THR A 83 -2.49 -2.79 -14.15
N LYS A 84 -3.51 -2.42 -14.93
CA LYS A 84 -4.80 -1.92 -14.43
C LYS A 84 -5.88 -2.96 -14.67
N LEU A 85 -6.68 -3.26 -13.66
CA LEU A 85 -7.83 -4.16 -13.74
C LEU A 85 -9.09 -3.41 -13.31
N PHE A 86 -9.66 -2.63 -14.22
CA PHE A 86 -10.95 -1.98 -14.01
C PHE A 86 -12.08 -2.90 -14.51
N ALA A 87 -13.33 -2.45 -14.42
CA ALA A 87 -14.51 -3.29 -14.71
C ALA A 87 -14.43 -4.07 -16.05
N GLU A 88 -13.98 -3.43 -17.13
CA GLU A 88 -13.84 -4.07 -18.45
C GLU A 88 -12.83 -5.23 -18.41
N GLU A 89 -11.64 -4.99 -17.84
CA GLU A 89 -10.58 -6.00 -17.76
C GLU A 89 -10.97 -7.17 -16.85
N ILE A 90 -11.65 -6.90 -15.73
CA ILE A 90 -12.15 -7.93 -14.81
C ILE A 90 -13.19 -8.79 -15.51
N MET A 91 -14.19 -8.18 -16.15
CA MET A 91 -15.26 -8.88 -16.86
C MET A 91 -14.71 -9.77 -17.99
N ALA A 92 -13.70 -9.29 -18.72
CA ALA A 92 -13.05 -10.09 -19.77
C ALA A 92 -12.26 -11.29 -19.22
N SER A 93 -11.89 -11.27 -17.95
CA SER A 93 -11.02 -12.24 -17.29
C SER A 93 -11.77 -13.34 -16.52
N VAL A 94 -13.08 -13.21 -16.34
CA VAL A 94 -13.94 -14.18 -15.64
C VAL A 94 -14.81 -14.97 -16.62
N ARG A 95 -15.05 -16.26 -16.35
CA ARG A 95 -15.91 -17.14 -17.16
C ARG A 95 -16.76 -18.04 -16.27
N VAL A 96 -17.82 -18.60 -16.85
CA VAL A 96 -18.69 -19.57 -16.15
C VAL A 96 -17.94 -20.87 -15.82
N ASP A 97 -17.02 -21.27 -16.69
CA ASP A 97 -16.25 -22.51 -16.63
C ASP A 97 -14.76 -22.31 -16.29
N GLY A 98 -14.37 -21.13 -15.79
CA GLY A 98 -12.99 -20.81 -15.43
C GLY A 98 -12.71 -19.32 -15.28
N GLY A 99 -11.45 -18.93 -15.41
CA GLY A 99 -11.01 -17.54 -15.26
C GLY A 99 -10.59 -17.19 -13.85
N ILE A 100 -10.17 -15.93 -13.68
CA ILE A 100 -9.55 -15.49 -12.44
C ILE A 100 -10.58 -15.48 -11.30
N ARG A 101 -10.17 -16.00 -10.14
CA ARG A 101 -10.93 -15.93 -8.88
C ARG A 101 -10.19 -15.14 -7.80
N PHE A 102 -8.95 -14.75 -8.10
CA PHE A 102 -8.08 -14.00 -7.20
C PHE A 102 -7.27 -12.96 -7.98
N ILE A 103 -7.26 -11.73 -7.48
CA ILE A 103 -6.38 -10.64 -7.91
C ILE A 103 -5.46 -10.28 -6.73
N GLY A 104 -4.17 -10.54 -6.90
CA GLY A 104 -3.14 -10.19 -5.96
C GLY A 104 -2.43 -8.90 -6.36
N ARG A 105 -2.63 -7.82 -5.60
CA ARG A 105 -1.81 -6.61 -5.73
C ARG A 105 -0.54 -6.77 -4.90
N ALA A 106 0.60 -6.97 -5.57
CA ALA A 106 1.92 -6.97 -4.95
C ALA A 106 2.33 -5.54 -4.57
N GLY A 107 1.89 -5.10 -3.39
CA GLY A 107 2.06 -3.77 -2.79
C GLY A 107 0.84 -3.39 -1.93
N VAL A 108 0.83 -2.21 -1.31
CA VAL A 108 -0.26 -1.77 -0.42
C VAL A 108 -1.46 -1.12 -1.13
N GLY A 109 -1.27 -0.03 -1.87
CA GLY A 109 -2.35 0.63 -2.64
C GLY A 109 -3.00 -0.25 -3.68
N VAL A 110 -4.29 -0.03 -3.93
CA VAL A 110 -5.11 -0.83 -4.86
C VAL A 110 -5.86 0.05 -5.85
N ASP A 111 -5.38 1.28 -6.05
CA ASP A 111 -5.95 2.33 -6.89
C ASP A 111 -6.07 1.92 -8.38
N ASN A 112 -5.43 0.81 -8.76
CA ASN A 112 -5.42 0.23 -10.09
C ASN A 112 -6.35 -0.98 -10.26
N ILE A 113 -7.21 -1.25 -9.27
CA ILE A 113 -8.16 -2.36 -9.28
C ILE A 113 -9.55 -1.80 -8.94
N ASP A 114 -10.54 -2.14 -9.75
CA ASP A 114 -11.94 -1.89 -9.42
C ASP A 114 -12.46 -2.99 -8.50
N ILE A 115 -12.46 -2.71 -7.18
CA ILE A 115 -12.84 -3.68 -6.14
C ILE A 115 -14.34 -3.99 -6.20
N GLU A 116 -15.17 -3.01 -6.56
CA GLU A 116 -16.63 -3.21 -6.68
C GLU A 116 -16.91 -4.19 -7.82
N ALA A 117 -16.33 -3.97 -9.00
CA ALA A 117 -16.46 -4.89 -10.12
C ALA A 117 -15.91 -6.29 -9.80
N ALA A 118 -14.79 -6.39 -9.07
CA ALA A 118 -14.25 -7.67 -8.61
C ALA A 118 -15.25 -8.40 -7.69
N THR A 119 -15.88 -7.68 -6.79
CA THR A 119 -16.89 -8.21 -5.85
C THR A 119 -18.11 -8.75 -6.58
N GLU A 120 -18.66 -7.99 -7.54
CA GLU A 120 -19.81 -8.39 -8.35
C GLU A 120 -19.57 -9.69 -9.13
N HIS A 121 -18.30 -9.94 -9.52
CA HIS A 121 -17.90 -11.12 -10.28
C HIS A 121 -17.30 -12.25 -9.40
N GLY A 122 -17.37 -12.12 -8.07
CA GLY A 122 -16.89 -13.14 -7.14
C GLY A 122 -15.37 -13.35 -7.14
N VAL A 123 -14.61 -12.31 -7.49
CA VAL A 123 -13.15 -12.31 -7.53
C VAL A 123 -12.61 -11.68 -6.24
N VAL A 124 -11.81 -12.45 -5.50
CA VAL A 124 -11.17 -11.97 -4.26
C VAL A 124 -10.00 -11.06 -4.61
N VAL A 125 -9.95 -9.88 -3.98
CA VAL A 125 -8.83 -8.94 -4.11
C VAL A 125 -8.01 -8.95 -2.83
N CYS A 126 -6.71 -9.18 -2.94
CA CYS A 126 -5.77 -9.09 -1.83
C CYS A 126 -4.62 -8.14 -2.16
N ASN A 127 -4.05 -7.54 -1.12
CA ASN A 127 -2.83 -6.76 -1.21
C ASN A 127 -1.80 -7.26 -0.17
N THR A 128 -0.61 -6.64 -0.14
CA THR A 128 0.47 -6.98 0.82
C THR A 128 0.70 -5.82 1.82
N PRO A 129 -0.23 -5.57 2.76
CA PRO A 129 -0.18 -4.40 3.64
C PRO A 129 0.97 -4.47 4.67
N GLY A 130 1.47 -5.67 4.99
CA GLY A 130 2.58 -5.84 5.94
C GLY A 130 3.93 -5.45 5.33
N ALA A 131 4.14 -5.76 4.05
CA ALA A 131 5.44 -5.74 3.42
C ALA A 131 6.19 -4.41 3.52
N SER A 132 5.53 -3.27 3.36
CA SER A 132 6.19 -1.96 3.36
C SER A 132 6.09 -1.20 4.68
N THR A 133 5.34 -1.70 5.67
CA THR A 133 5.02 -0.95 6.91
C THR A 133 6.28 -0.36 7.55
N ARG A 134 7.29 -1.18 7.80
CA ARG A 134 8.53 -0.73 8.45
C ARG A 134 9.29 0.34 7.65
N SER A 135 9.32 0.22 6.33
CA SER A 135 10.02 1.19 5.48
C SER A 135 9.32 2.55 5.48
N VAL A 136 7.99 2.56 5.48
CA VAL A 136 7.21 3.80 5.58
C VAL A 136 7.35 4.43 6.97
N VAL A 137 7.40 3.62 8.03
CA VAL A 137 7.69 4.09 9.39
C VAL A 137 9.04 4.81 9.45
N GLU A 138 10.11 4.17 8.94
CA GLU A 138 11.47 4.70 8.98
C GLU A 138 11.59 6.04 8.24
N ILE A 139 11.04 6.15 7.02
CA ILE A 139 11.12 7.38 6.24
C ILE A 139 10.23 8.50 6.81
N THR A 140 9.09 8.16 7.42
CA THR A 140 8.23 9.15 8.10
C THR A 140 9.00 9.83 9.22
N ILE A 141 9.69 9.03 10.06
CA ILE A 141 10.53 9.56 11.14
C ILE A 141 11.70 10.36 10.57
N ALA A 142 12.32 9.91 9.47
CA ALA A 142 13.38 10.65 8.80
C ALA A 142 12.89 12.03 8.31
N HIS A 143 11.71 12.09 7.69
CA HIS A 143 11.10 13.36 7.26
C HIS A 143 10.76 14.26 8.44
N LEU A 144 10.24 13.72 9.54
CA LEU A 144 9.95 14.47 10.77
C LEU A 144 11.22 15.12 11.35
N LEU A 145 12.31 14.36 11.44
CA LEU A 145 13.60 14.87 11.91
C LEU A 145 14.20 15.89 10.92
N ALA A 146 14.08 15.64 9.61
CA ALA A 146 14.55 16.57 8.58
C ALA A 146 13.84 17.92 8.64
N SER A 147 12.54 17.92 8.89
CA SER A 147 11.70 19.11 9.09
C SER A 147 12.18 19.96 10.27
N THR A 148 12.33 19.34 11.44
CA THR A 148 12.63 20.03 12.70
C THR A 148 14.08 20.47 12.84
N ARG A 149 15.00 19.83 12.09
CA ARG A 149 16.43 20.09 12.14
C ARG A 149 16.98 20.71 10.85
N HIS A 150 16.09 21.08 9.92
CA HIS A 150 16.42 21.69 8.63
C HIS A 150 17.46 20.92 7.81
N ILE A 151 17.46 19.58 7.87
CA ILE A 151 18.52 18.74 7.29
C ILE A 151 18.63 18.94 5.78
N THR A 152 17.49 18.93 5.08
CA THR A 152 17.41 19.07 3.62
C THR A 152 17.84 20.46 3.16
N THR A 153 17.43 21.50 3.88
CA THR A 153 17.84 22.89 3.61
C THR A 153 19.31 23.13 3.93
N ALA A 154 19.83 22.51 5.00
CA ALA A 154 21.25 22.56 5.33
C ALA A 154 22.10 21.91 4.22
N ASP A 155 21.74 20.71 3.75
CA ASP A 155 22.44 20.02 2.66
C ASP A 155 22.43 20.87 1.37
N ARG A 156 21.25 21.38 0.96
CA ARG A 156 21.15 22.30 -0.20
C ARG A 156 22.06 23.51 -0.05
N SER A 157 22.03 24.17 1.11
CA SER A 157 22.86 25.35 1.35
C SER A 157 24.37 25.06 1.23
N LEU A 158 24.83 23.91 1.72
CA LEU A 158 26.24 23.51 1.60
C LEU A 158 26.63 23.22 0.15
N ARG A 159 25.76 22.56 -0.63
CA ARG A 159 25.97 22.32 -2.07
C ARG A 159 26.03 23.62 -2.87
N ASP A 160 25.27 24.62 -2.44
CA ASP A 160 25.28 25.97 -3.01
C ASP A 160 26.45 26.84 -2.50
N GLY A 161 27.38 26.26 -1.71
CA GLY A 161 28.54 26.96 -1.16
C GLY A 161 28.23 27.93 -0.03
N GLN A 162 27.04 27.84 0.58
CA GLN A 162 26.59 28.70 1.66
C GLN A 162 26.79 28.07 3.04
N TRP A 163 27.26 28.87 3.99
CA TRP A 163 27.36 28.49 5.40
C TRP A 163 26.19 29.05 6.21
N ALA A 164 25.01 28.43 6.09
CA ALA A 164 23.74 28.97 6.60
C ALA A 164 23.49 28.76 8.12
N LYS A 165 24.52 28.45 8.93
CA LYS A 165 24.41 28.08 10.36
C LYS A 165 23.49 28.99 11.19
N LYS A 166 23.52 30.31 10.95
CA LYS A 166 22.74 31.28 11.74
C LYS A 166 21.22 31.20 11.49
N HIS A 167 20.80 30.66 10.35
CA HIS A 167 19.40 30.61 9.92
C HIS A 167 18.76 29.23 10.08
N LEU A 168 19.53 28.23 10.54
CA LEU A 168 19.10 26.83 10.62
C LEU A 168 19.01 26.33 12.07
N ARG A 169 18.55 27.20 12.98
CA ARG A 169 18.31 26.80 14.37
C ARG A 169 17.04 25.95 14.42
N GLY A 170 17.22 24.64 14.52
CA GLY A 170 16.12 23.69 14.73
C GLY A 170 15.74 23.49 16.19
N THR A 171 14.83 22.55 16.41
CA THR A 171 14.31 22.12 17.71
C THR A 171 14.44 20.61 17.89
N GLU A 172 14.46 20.15 19.13
CA GLU A 172 14.28 18.74 19.47
C GLU A 172 12.80 18.37 19.40
N ILE A 173 12.52 17.12 19.01
CA ILE A 173 11.16 16.56 18.97
C ILE A 173 10.69 16.06 20.34
N GLY A 174 11.61 15.74 21.26
CA GLY A 174 11.28 15.35 22.63
C GLY A 174 10.48 16.43 23.35
N GLY A 175 9.50 16.01 24.15
CA GLY A 175 8.57 16.90 24.86
C GLY A 175 7.54 17.60 23.96
N LYS A 176 7.48 17.25 22.66
CA LYS A 176 6.47 17.76 21.72
C LYS A 176 5.37 16.72 21.48
N ARG A 177 4.25 17.20 20.96
CA ARG A 177 3.11 16.35 20.58
C ARG A 177 3.15 16.00 19.10
N LEU A 178 3.03 14.71 18.81
CA LEU A 178 2.84 14.16 17.46
C LEU A 178 1.40 13.71 17.29
N GLY A 179 0.70 14.30 16.34
CA GLY A 179 -0.62 13.91 15.89
C GLY A 179 -0.53 12.92 14.73
N LEU A 180 -1.26 11.81 14.82
CA LEU A 180 -1.32 10.77 13.78
C LEU A 180 -2.75 10.67 13.24
N ILE A 181 -2.92 10.92 11.94
CA ILE A 181 -4.22 10.82 11.28
C ILE A 181 -4.31 9.45 10.57
N GLY A 182 -5.24 8.62 11.02
CA GLY A 182 -5.28 7.18 10.73
C GLY A 182 -4.32 6.43 11.64
N PHE A 183 -4.83 5.50 12.45
CA PHE A 183 -4.08 4.80 13.50
C PHE A 183 -3.91 3.30 13.22
N GLY A 184 -3.55 3.00 11.97
CA GLY A 184 -3.24 1.66 11.47
C GLY A 184 -1.79 1.21 11.72
N ARG A 185 -1.35 0.20 10.95
CA ARG A 185 -0.03 -0.46 11.09
C ARG A 185 1.16 0.52 11.06
N ILE A 186 1.14 1.48 10.13
CA ILE A 186 2.23 2.46 9.97
C ILE A 186 2.24 3.43 11.14
N ALA A 187 1.10 4.05 11.47
CA ALA A 187 0.99 5.00 12.56
C ALA A 187 1.40 4.39 13.91
N ARG A 188 1.08 3.12 14.17
CA ARG A 188 1.53 2.39 15.36
C ARG A 188 3.06 2.26 15.42
N GLY A 189 3.70 1.89 14.32
CA GLY A 189 5.17 1.85 14.25
C GLY A 189 5.82 3.23 14.39
N VAL A 190 5.20 4.28 13.83
CA VAL A 190 5.64 5.67 14.02
C VAL A 190 5.48 6.09 15.47
N SER A 191 4.36 5.74 16.11
CA SER A 191 4.08 6.01 17.53
C SER A 191 5.13 5.37 18.44
N GLU A 192 5.50 4.11 18.21
CA GLU A 192 6.53 3.41 19.00
C GLU A 192 7.87 4.16 18.98
N ILE A 193 8.31 4.57 17.79
CA ILE A 193 9.58 5.30 17.63
C ILE A 193 9.48 6.73 18.20
N ALA A 194 8.38 7.43 17.95
CA ALA A 194 8.16 8.77 18.46
C ALA A 194 8.14 8.81 20.00
N THR A 195 7.50 7.83 20.64
CA THR A 195 7.53 7.67 22.10
C THR A 195 8.96 7.41 22.59
N ALA A 196 9.75 6.61 21.88
CA ALA A 196 11.16 6.38 22.23
C ALA A 196 12.02 7.66 22.10
N PHE A 197 11.64 8.60 21.24
CA PHE A 197 12.22 9.95 21.18
C PHE A 197 11.66 10.91 22.24
N GLY A 198 10.72 10.47 23.08
CA GLY A 198 10.11 11.27 24.14
C GLY A 198 9.00 12.20 23.66
N MET A 199 8.33 11.90 22.55
CA MET A 199 7.13 12.62 22.12
C MET A 199 5.88 12.12 22.85
N GLU A 200 4.91 13.01 23.04
CA GLU A 200 3.54 12.65 23.41
C GLU A 200 2.75 12.34 22.13
N VAL A 201 2.17 11.14 22.03
CA VAL A 201 1.44 10.74 20.81
C VAL A 201 -0.05 10.96 20.98
N HIS A 202 -0.63 11.63 19.98
CA HIS A 202 -2.05 11.85 19.80
C HIS A 202 -2.48 11.22 18.48
N ALA A 203 -3.70 10.70 18.40
CA ALA A 203 -4.18 10.09 17.18
C ALA A 203 -5.68 10.27 16.98
N TYR A 204 -6.09 10.24 15.71
CA TYR A 204 -7.49 10.16 15.31
C TYR A 204 -7.65 9.05 14.29
N ASP A 205 -8.61 8.16 14.52
CA ASP A 205 -9.05 7.16 13.56
C ASP A 205 -10.51 6.79 13.86
N PRO A 206 -11.46 6.98 12.92
CA PRO A 206 -12.88 6.74 13.17
C PRO A 206 -13.22 5.26 13.38
N TYR A 207 -12.29 4.34 13.09
CA TYR A 207 -12.48 2.89 13.21
C TYR A 207 -11.75 2.28 14.41
N VAL A 208 -11.00 3.07 15.17
CA VAL A 208 -10.22 2.61 16.33
C VAL A 208 -10.72 3.31 17.60
N SER A 209 -11.44 2.57 18.43
CA SER A 209 -12.13 3.14 19.59
C SER A 209 -11.47 2.85 20.95
N SER A 210 -10.23 2.34 21.04
CA SER A 210 -9.65 1.95 22.34
C SER A 210 -8.12 2.06 22.49
N SER A 211 -7.73 2.82 23.53
CA SER A 211 -6.66 2.56 24.52
C SER A 211 -5.36 1.89 24.09
N ASP A 212 -4.73 2.38 23.02
CA ASP A 212 -3.31 2.11 22.84
C ASP A 212 -2.52 2.80 23.96
N VAL A 213 -1.82 2.00 24.77
CA VAL A 213 -1.13 2.48 25.97
C VAL A 213 -0.11 3.55 25.56
N GLY A 214 -0.25 4.76 26.11
CA GLY A 214 0.62 5.89 25.81
C GLY A 214 0.22 6.72 24.59
N VAL A 215 -0.96 6.47 23.99
CA VAL A 215 -1.52 7.26 22.89
C VAL A 215 -2.82 7.93 23.33
N THR A 216 -2.95 9.24 23.10
CA THR A 216 -4.19 9.98 23.33
C THR A 216 -5.05 9.91 22.07
N MET A 217 -6.12 9.12 22.10
CA MET A 217 -7.10 9.05 21.00
C MET A 217 -8.08 10.22 21.08
N HIS A 218 -8.37 10.82 19.94
CA HIS A 218 -9.35 11.90 19.77
C HIS A 218 -10.57 11.41 19.01
N ASP A 219 -11.75 11.93 19.36
CA ASP A 219 -13.02 11.65 18.67
C ASP A 219 -13.24 12.55 17.44
N ASP A 220 -12.49 13.65 17.35
CA ASP A 220 -12.52 14.62 16.26
C ASP A 220 -11.10 14.87 15.72
N VAL A 221 -10.96 14.77 14.39
CA VAL A 221 -9.69 15.01 13.68
C VAL A 221 -9.14 16.40 13.96
N ASP A 222 -10.00 17.41 14.11
CA ASP A 222 -9.57 18.78 14.34
C ASP A 222 -8.90 18.96 15.70
N GLU A 223 -9.23 18.12 16.70
CA GLU A 223 -8.55 18.15 17.99
C GLU A 223 -7.07 17.76 17.87
N VAL A 224 -6.72 16.87 16.94
CA VAL A 224 -5.32 16.54 16.67
C VAL A 224 -4.59 17.77 16.16
N PHE A 225 -5.17 18.48 15.18
CA PHE A 225 -4.56 19.71 14.66
C PHE A 225 -4.46 20.81 15.72
N ARG A 226 -5.45 20.97 16.61
CA ARG A 226 -5.41 21.96 17.71
C ARG A 226 -4.37 21.66 18.78
N ASN A 227 -4.04 20.38 19.01
CA ASN A 227 -3.19 19.97 20.13
C ASN A 227 -1.75 19.62 19.73
N CYS A 228 -1.45 19.41 18.44
CA CYS A 228 -0.17 18.89 17.99
C CYS A 228 0.60 19.88 17.10
N THR A 229 1.86 20.12 17.46
CA THR A 229 2.79 20.88 16.62
C THR A 229 3.31 20.05 15.45
N HIS A 230 3.31 18.73 15.57
CA HIS A 230 3.74 17.82 14.51
C HIS A 230 2.56 16.94 14.12
N VAL A 231 2.25 16.83 12.83
CA VAL A 231 1.18 15.96 12.33
C VAL A 231 1.73 15.06 11.22
N SER A 232 1.44 13.76 11.31
CA SER A 232 1.77 12.78 10.27
C SER A 232 0.51 12.05 9.80
N ILE A 233 0.39 11.91 8.48
CA ILE A 233 -0.80 11.36 7.82
C ILE A 233 -0.55 9.91 7.40
N HIS A 234 -1.48 9.02 7.79
CA HIS A 234 -1.41 7.57 7.57
C HIS A 234 -2.76 6.93 7.20
N CYS A 235 -3.79 7.73 6.90
CA CYS A 235 -5.07 7.26 6.40
C CYS A 235 -5.05 7.03 4.88
N ASN A 236 -6.05 6.29 4.38
CA ASN A 236 -6.27 6.12 2.94
C ASN A 236 -6.85 7.40 2.33
N LEU A 237 -6.68 7.58 1.01
CA LEU A 237 -7.42 8.58 0.24
C LEU A 237 -8.82 8.04 -0.05
N THR A 238 -9.84 8.76 0.39
CA THR A 238 -11.26 8.57 0.11
C THR A 238 -11.88 9.92 -0.21
N GLU A 239 -13.19 9.97 -0.47
CA GLU A 239 -13.85 11.27 -0.64
C GLU A 239 -13.85 12.08 0.67
N GLU A 240 -13.96 11.42 1.82
CA GLU A 240 -13.93 12.04 3.14
C GLU A 240 -12.54 12.53 3.56
N THR A 241 -11.47 11.89 3.07
CA THR A 241 -10.09 12.28 3.41
C THR A 241 -9.41 13.14 2.33
N ARG A 242 -10.06 13.35 1.18
CA ARG A 242 -9.58 14.29 0.16
C ARG A 242 -9.49 15.69 0.75
N HIS A 243 -8.31 16.29 0.63
CA HIS A 243 -7.98 17.60 1.19
C HIS A 243 -8.33 17.71 2.68
N LEU A 244 -8.20 16.60 3.41
CA LEU A 244 -8.37 16.57 4.85
C LEU A 244 -7.40 17.55 5.51
N VAL A 245 -6.16 17.66 5.03
CA VAL A 245 -5.23 18.70 5.47
C VAL A 245 -5.41 19.94 4.59
N ASN A 246 -6.34 20.80 4.98
CA ASN A 246 -6.68 22.05 4.31
C ASN A 246 -6.20 23.29 5.10
N SER A 247 -6.46 24.49 4.57
CA SER A 247 -6.09 25.77 5.20
C SER A 247 -6.60 25.90 6.64
N ASP A 248 -7.84 25.46 6.89
CA ASP A 248 -8.49 25.63 8.19
C ASP A 248 -7.77 24.78 9.25
N ARG A 249 -7.49 23.51 8.96
CA ARG A 249 -6.76 22.63 9.88
C ARG A 249 -5.29 23.01 10.05
N ILE A 250 -4.63 23.46 8.99
CA ILE A 250 -3.27 24.02 9.11
C ILE A 250 -3.29 25.22 10.06
N SER A 251 -4.32 26.06 9.99
CA SER A 251 -4.47 27.24 10.86
C SER A 251 -4.72 26.92 12.34
N MET A 252 -5.24 25.73 12.64
CA MET A 252 -5.47 25.28 14.01
C MET A 252 -4.18 24.85 14.71
N MET A 253 -3.11 24.57 13.95
CA MET A 253 -1.88 24.01 14.51
C MET A 253 -1.14 25.01 15.40
N PRO A 254 -0.78 24.62 16.65
CA PRO A 254 0.08 25.43 17.48
C PRO A 254 1.51 25.47 16.93
N GLY A 255 2.24 26.57 17.21
CA GLY A 255 3.68 26.68 16.94
C GLY A 255 4.57 26.43 18.17
N ILE A 256 3.96 26.12 19.32
CA ILE A 256 4.63 25.96 20.61
C ILE A 256 4.33 24.56 21.15
N GLY A 257 5.37 23.85 21.56
CA GLY A 257 5.29 22.50 22.09
C GLY A 257 4.59 22.42 23.44
N ALA A 258 4.21 21.21 23.85
CA ALA A 258 3.65 20.95 25.18
C ALA A 258 4.63 21.33 26.30
N ASP A 259 5.92 21.33 26.02
CA ASP A 259 7.00 21.79 26.91
C ASP A 259 7.19 23.32 26.94
N GLY A 260 6.41 24.09 26.17
CA GLY A 260 6.51 25.55 26.06
C GLY A 260 7.58 26.05 25.09
N THR A 261 8.29 25.17 24.37
CA THR A 261 9.31 25.57 23.40
C THR A 261 8.66 25.93 22.06
N GLU A 262 8.96 27.11 21.53
CA GLU A 262 8.63 27.46 20.14
C GLU A 262 9.37 26.51 19.19
N CYS A 263 8.60 25.65 18.52
CA CYS A 263 9.13 24.62 17.64
C CYS A 263 8.60 24.75 16.21
N GLY A 264 7.55 25.54 15.99
CA GLY A 264 6.85 25.61 14.73
C GLY A 264 5.80 24.51 14.60
N ASN A 265 5.18 24.44 13.43
CA ASN A 265 4.21 23.43 13.04
C ASN A 265 4.67 22.69 11.77
N HIS A 266 4.59 21.36 11.83
CA HIS A 266 5.23 20.49 10.86
C HIS A 266 4.27 19.40 10.41
N ILE A 267 4.14 19.22 9.08
CA ILE A 267 3.29 18.18 8.51
C ILE A 267 4.15 17.21 7.69
N VAL A 268 3.93 15.91 7.87
CA VAL A 268 4.54 14.83 7.10
C VAL A 268 3.45 13.96 6.49
N SER A 269 3.56 13.61 5.20
CA SER A 269 2.68 12.61 4.58
C SER A 269 3.46 11.67 3.67
N CYS A 270 3.37 10.38 4.00
CA CYS A 270 3.80 9.27 3.14
C CYS A 270 2.61 8.36 2.79
N ALA A 271 1.39 8.88 2.89
CA ALA A 271 0.15 8.13 2.69
C ALA A 271 -0.24 8.10 1.20
N ARG A 272 -1.09 9.02 0.75
CA ARG A 272 -1.44 9.24 -0.66
C ARG A 272 -1.49 10.73 -0.97
N GLY A 273 -1.20 11.07 -2.23
CA GLY A 273 -1.45 12.41 -2.77
C GLY A 273 -2.93 12.77 -2.68
N GLY A 274 -3.23 14.06 -2.54
CA GLY A 274 -4.61 14.57 -2.44
C GLY A 274 -5.27 14.46 -1.07
N ILE A 275 -4.63 13.85 -0.07
CA ILE A 275 -5.07 13.99 1.34
C ILE A 275 -4.64 15.36 1.88
N VAL A 276 -3.46 15.84 1.47
CA VAL A 276 -3.00 17.20 1.72
C VAL A 276 -3.40 18.05 0.53
N ASP A 277 -4.07 19.17 0.78
CA ASP A 277 -4.25 20.23 -0.22
C ASP A 277 -2.91 20.93 -0.44
N GLU A 278 -2.21 20.56 -1.52
CA GLU A 278 -0.87 21.06 -1.82
C GLU A 278 -0.83 22.57 -2.06
N ALA A 279 -1.90 23.15 -2.59
CA ALA A 279 -2.00 24.59 -2.85
C ALA A 279 -2.19 25.35 -1.53
N ALA A 280 -3.09 24.89 -0.66
CA ALA A 280 -3.26 25.47 0.67
C ALA A 280 -1.98 25.36 1.51
N ALA A 281 -1.28 24.23 1.43
CA ALA A 281 -0.02 24.03 2.14
C ALA A 281 1.10 24.94 1.61
N ALA A 282 1.20 25.14 0.28
CA ALA A 282 2.15 26.08 -0.31
C ALA A 282 1.91 27.51 0.18
N GLU A 283 0.64 27.95 0.19
CA GLU A 283 0.28 29.27 0.70
C GLU A 283 0.58 29.41 2.20
N ALA A 284 0.30 28.39 3.01
CA ALA A 284 0.63 28.40 4.43
C ALA A 284 2.14 28.48 4.70
N LEU A 285 2.97 27.78 3.89
CA LEU A 285 4.44 27.91 3.93
C LEU A 285 4.87 29.33 3.55
N ARG A 286 4.28 29.90 2.51
CA ARG A 286 4.56 31.27 2.05
C ARG A 286 4.22 32.32 3.11
N ALA A 287 3.09 32.14 3.80
CA ALA A 287 2.61 33.03 4.85
C ALA A 287 3.35 32.84 6.19
N GLY A 288 4.18 31.79 6.32
CA GLY A 288 4.84 31.43 7.57
C GLY A 288 3.89 30.82 8.61
N GLN A 289 2.68 30.46 8.20
CA GLN A 289 1.70 29.77 9.03
C GLN A 289 2.08 28.30 9.21
N LEU A 290 2.70 27.67 8.21
CA LEU A 290 3.27 26.34 8.31
C LEU A 290 4.81 26.43 8.32
N SER A 291 5.45 25.81 9.30
CA SER A 291 6.91 25.89 9.47
C SER A 291 7.65 24.93 8.53
N SER A 292 7.07 23.75 8.26
CA SER A 292 7.56 22.85 7.21
C SER A 292 6.51 21.87 6.71
N LEU A 293 6.70 21.41 5.46
CA LEU A 293 5.95 20.32 4.87
C LEU A 293 6.89 19.27 4.28
N ALA A 294 6.62 17.99 4.58
CA ALA A 294 7.32 16.86 4.01
C ALA A 294 6.36 15.89 3.30
N LEU A 295 6.56 15.66 1.99
CA LEU A 295 5.70 14.76 1.21
C LEU A 295 6.52 13.68 0.48
N ASP A 296 6.10 12.42 0.59
CA ASP A 296 6.59 11.36 -0.31
C ASP A 296 5.63 11.12 -1.49
N VAL A 297 4.40 11.64 -1.42
CA VAL A 297 3.31 11.35 -2.36
C VAL A 297 2.63 12.65 -2.78
N PHE A 298 2.17 12.70 -4.03
CA PHE A 298 1.66 13.93 -4.67
C PHE A 298 0.32 13.70 -5.37
N GLU A 299 -0.52 14.73 -5.46
CA GLU A 299 -1.80 14.70 -6.18
C GLU A 299 -1.65 14.26 -7.63
N ILE A 300 -0.58 14.74 -8.27
CA ILE A 300 -0.21 14.37 -9.63
C ILE A 300 1.19 13.78 -9.58
N GLU A 301 1.29 12.50 -9.95
CA GLU A 301 2.54 11.77 -10.06
C GLU A 301 2.75 11.31 -11.51
N PRO A 302 3.92 11.57 -12.13
CA PRO A 302 5.10 12.27 -11.59
C PRO A 302 4.87 13.76 -11.32
N LEU A 303 5.54 14.30 -10.30
CA LEU A 303 5.45 15.72 -9.94
C LEU A 303 6.01 16.59 -11.08
N GLY A 304 5.16 17.46 -11.62
CA GLY A 304 5.53 18.48 -12.61
C GLY A 304 5.96 19.79 -11.95
N GLU A 305 5.48 20.92 -12.49
CA GLU A 305 5.62 22.21 -11.82
C GLU A 305 4.75 22.25 -10.57
N SER A 306 5.34 22.61 -9.42
CA SER A 306 4.63 22.77 -8.15
C SER A 306 5.18 23.95 -7.37
N GLN A 307 4.28 24.72 -6.75
CA GLN A 307 4.64 25.86 -5.91
C GLN A 307 5.46 25.43 -4.69
N LEU A 308 5.22 24.21 -4.18
CA LEU A 308 5.95 23.63 -3.05
C LEU A 308 7.46 23.60 -3.28
N LEU A 309 7.90 23.35 -4.52
CA LEU A 309 9.32 23.26 -4.88
C LEU A 309 10.08 24.58 -4.69
N SER A 310 9.37 25.71 -4.59
CA SER A 310 9.97 27.03 -4.37
C SER A 310 10.26 27.34 -2.89
N HIS A 311 9.77 26.51 -1.95
CA HIS A 311 9.90 26.77 -0.52
C HIS A 311 11.06 26.00 0.11
N ASN A 312 11.97 26.72 0.77
CA ASN A 312 13.05 26.12 1.57
C ASN A 312 12.52 25.26 2.74
N SER A 313 11.31 25.55 3.22
CA SER A 313 10.64 24.78 4.28
C SER A 313 9.90 23.54 3.75
N PHE A 314 9.93 23.29 2.44
CA PHE A 314 9.45 22.07 1.83
C PHE A 314 10.61 21.12 1.51
N HIS A 315 10.36 19.83 1.71
CA HIS A 315 11.14 18.75 1.09
C HIS A 315 10.23 17.56 0.80
N GLY A 316 10.68 16.69 -0.09
CA GLY A 316 9.93 15.48 -0.40
C GLY A 316 10.78 14.44 -1.10
N SER A 317 10.16 13.31 -1.35
CA SER A 317 10.75 12.20 -2.11
C SER A 317 9.75 11.65 -3.12
N PRO A 318 10.21 11.09 -4.26
CA PRO A 318 9.33 10.74 -5.37
C PRO A 318 8.69 9.36 -5.16
N HIS A 319 7.80 9.24 -4.18
CA HIS A 319 7.04 8.03 -3.84
C HIS A 319 7.92 6.80 -3.59
N ILE A 320 8.89 6.95 -2.69
CA ILE A 320 9.89 5.92 -2.37
C ILE A 320 9.73 5.34 -0.97
N ALA A 321 8.73 5.74 -0.18
CA ALA A 321 8.59 5.28 1.20
C ALA A 321 8.51 3.75 1.34
N ALA A 322 7.93 3.07 0.35
CA ALA A 322 7.86 1.62 0.27
C ALA A 322 8.99 0.97 -0.55
N SER A 323 9.86 1.76 -1.18
CA SER A 323 10.83 1.33 -2.19
C SER A 323 12.19 0.97 -1.57
N THR A 324 12.17 0.03 -0.62
CA THR A 324 13.39 -0.53 -0.01
C THR A 324 13.62 -1.96 -0.46
N SER A 325 14.87 -2.42 -0.43
CA SER A 325 15.22 -3.81 -0.76
C SER A 325 14.45 -4.81 0.10
N GLU A 326 14.30 -4.51 1.40
CA GLU A 326 13.61 -5.35 2.37
C GLU A 326 12.11 -5.41 2.12
N ALA A 327 11.47 -4.27 1.78
CA ALA A 327 10.06 -4.25 1.44
C ALA A 327 9.80 -5.03 0.15
N GLN A 328 10.61 -4.83 -0.89
CA GLN A 328 10.48 -5.58 -2.15
C GLN A 328 10.61 -7.09 -1.96
N ALA A 329 11.52 -7.53 -1.09
CA ALA A 329 11.65 -8.93 -0.72
C ALA A 329 10.38 -9.47 -0.01
N ARG A 330 9.84 -8.72 0.96
CA ARG A 330 8.63 -9.11 1.72
C ARG A 330 7.38 -9.15 0.85
N VAL A 331 7.20 -8.22 -0.11
CA VAL A 331 6.02 -8.16 -0.99
C VAL A 331 5.82 -9.49 -1.72
N GLY A 332 6.89 -10.03 -2.31
CA GLY A 332 6.80 -11.30 -3.02
C GLY A 332 6.37 -12.45 -2.11
N THR A 333 7.04 -12.58 -0.96
CA THR A 333 6.77 -13.65 0.01
C THR A 333 5.35 -13.57 0.58
N GLU A 334 4.89 -12.39 0.97
CA GLU A 334 3.54 -12.17 1.49
C GLU A 334 2.48 -12.50 0.43
N MET A 335 2.68 -12.08 -0.83
CA MET A 335 1.76 -12.42 -1.91
C MET A 335 1.72 -13.93 -2.20
N ALA A 336 2.88 -14.61 -2.17
CA ALA A 336 2.92 -16.06 -2.33
C ALA A 336 2.15 -16.78 -1.22
N THR A 337 2.31 -16.34 0.04
CA THR A 337 1.54 -16.87 1.18
C THR A 337 0.03 -16.69 0.97
N LEU A 338 -0.42 -15.51 0.55
CA LEU A 338 -1.85 -15.23 0.33
C LEU A 338 -2.46 -16.08 -0.78
N LEU A 339 -1.72 -16.31 -1.87
CA LEU A 339 -2.14 -17.21 -2.95
C LEU A 339 -2.27 -18.65 -2.46
N ILE A 340 -1.30 -19.14 -1.68
CA ILE A 340 -1.35 -20.49 -1.10
C ILE A 340 -2.56 -20.61 -0.17
N GLU A 341 -2.77 -19.65 0.74
CA GLU A 341 -3.95 -19.60 1.62
C GLU A 341 -5.25 -19.61 0.82
N PHE A 342 -5.33 -18.85 -0.28
CA PHE A 342 -6.48 -18.80 -1.17
C PHE A 342 -6.76 -20.16 -1.82
N PHE A 343 -5.75 -20.82 -2.39
CA PHE A 343 -5.95 -22.13 -3.03
C PHE A 343 -6.23 -23.26 -2.03
N GLU A 344 -5.76 -23.14 -0.79
CA GLU A 344 -6.01 -24.14 0.26
C GLU A 344 -7.37 -23.96 0.96
N THR A 345 -7.80 -22.71 1.19
CA THR A 345 -8.91 -22.39 2.10
C THR A 345 -10.02 -21.55 1.47
N GLY A 346 -9.73 -20.87 0.35
CA GLY A 346 -10.59 -19.86 -0.25
C GLY A 346 -10.70 -18.55 0.54
N LYS A 347 -9.98 -18.39 1.65
CA LYS A 347 -10.11 -17.25 2.58
C LYS A 347 -8.73 -16.67 2.96
N PRO A 348 -8.08 -15.93 2.05
CA PRO A 348 -6.79 -15.31 2.32
C PRO A 348 -6.91 -14.22 3.39
N SER A 349 -5.87 -14.07 4.20
CA SER A 349 -5.87 -13.22 5.39
C SER A 349 -5.96 -11.70 5.15
N THR A 350 -5.74 -11.22 3.93
CA THR A 350 -5.77 -9.79 3.56
C THR A 350 -6.81 -9.45 2.48
N ALA A 351 -7.88 -10.25 2.37
CA ALA A 351 -9.00 -9.95 1.47
C ALA A 351 -9.57 -8.55 1.73
N LEU A 352 -9.81 -7.81 0.64
CA LEU A 352 -10.35 -6.44 0.66
C LEU A 352 -11.85 -6.40 0.33
N ASN A 353 -12.43 -7.50 -0.15
CA ASN A 353 -13.83 -7.65 -0.51
C ASN A 353 -14.40 -9.01 -0.12
#